data_AF-A0A8S0TXQ2-F1
#
_entry.id   AF-A0A8S0TXQ2-F1
#
_cell.length_a   1.000
_cell.length_b   1.000
_cell.length_c   1.000
_cell.angle_alpha   90.00
_cell.angle_beta   90.00
_cell.angle_gamma   90.00
#
_symmetry.space_group_name_H-M   'P 1'
#
loop_
_entity.id
_entity.type
_entity.pdbx_description
1 polymer ?
#
loop_
_entity_poly.entity_id
_entity_poly.type
_entity_poly.pdbx_seq_one_letter_code
_entity_poly.pdbx_strand_id
1 'polypeptide(L)'
;MISTSVHIIFVEVLAFGPGNLTNIICILQHPDLTVTCEERVLNAILIYCSQSKELNAWDRVDEKLLNSMPELIFGERLNSLDLFLSFVRFPLLPYEVLKLLERSNLSRHITTFRRLVKEAISFLEVGLTGPDKDLNVRFQHRRSSFRELQFICDGDSNGLLYFAGTSYGEHQWVNPVLSKRVSITASSPVSRYTDPKVLVSRTYQGTSFAGPRVEDGRNTAWWMVDIGPDHQLMCNYYTLRQDGSRAFVRCWNFQVKYMFRSIFLHN
;
A
#
# COMPACT_ATOMS: atom_id res chain seq x y z
N MET A 1 -6.84 24.58 -10.17
CA MET A 1 -7.31 23.36 -10.85
C MET A 1 -7.13 22.23 -9.85
N ILE A 2 -8.18 21.94 -9.07
CA ILE A 2 -8.10 21.02 -7.93
C ILE A 2 -8.23 19.61 -8.50
N SER A 3 -7.09 18.93 -8.67
CA SER A 3 -7.06 17.50 -8.89
C SER A 3 -7.33 16.86 -7.53
N THR A 4 -8.61 16.60 -7.22
CA THR A 4 -9.00 15.67 -6.17
C THR A 4 -8.56 14.28 -6.61
N SER A 5 -7.29 13.96 -6.41
CA SER A 5 -6.79 12.60 -6.55
C SER A 5 -7.61 11.74 -5.60
N VAL A 6 -8.34 10.78 -6.16
CA VAL A 6 -9.14 9.77 -5.47
C VAL A 6 -8.16 8.82 -4.74
N HIS A 7 -7.48 9.36 -3.73
CA HIS A 7 -6.78 8.62 -2.69
C HIS A 7 -7.75 8.21 -1.58
N ILE A 8 -9.05 8.42 -1.78
CA ILE A 8 -10.09 7.91 -0.89
C ILE A 8 -9.98 6.39 -0.94
N ILE A 9 -9.36 5.89 0.12
CA ILE A 9 -9.17 4.52 0.51
C ILE A 9 -10.37 3.72 -0.03
N PHE A 10 -10.13 2.87 -1.02
CA PHE A 10 -11.15 2.02 -1.66
C PHE A 10 -12.03 1.27 -0.63
N VAL A 11 -11.47 1.02 0.55
CA VAL A 11 -12.13 0.42 1.71
C VAL A 11 -13.18 1.34 2.36
N GLU A 12 -12.97 2.66 2.44
CA GLU A 12 -13.91 3.59 3.09
C GLU A 12 -15.16 3.86 2.24
N VAL A 13 -15.02 3.97 0.91
CA VAL A 13 -16.16 4.26 0.01
C VAL A 13 -17.16 3.10 -0.03
N LEU A 14 -16.67 1.86 0.05
CA LEU A 14 -17.53 0.66 0.05
C LEU A 14 -18.04 0.27 1.45
N ALA A 15 -17.28 0.57 2.51
CA ALA A 15 -17.67 0.23 3.88
C ALA A 15 -18.74 1.16 4.49
N PHE A 16 -18.90 2.40 4.01
CA PHE A 16 -19.70 3.42 4.70
C PHE A 16 -20.89 4.02 3.92
N GLY A 17 -21.16 3.60 2.68
CA GLY A 17 -22.24 4.18 1.87
C GLY A 17 -23.38 3.19 1.55
N PRO A 18 -24.67 3.62 1.59
CA PRO A 18 -25.76 2.93 0.90
C PRO A 18 -25.64 3.16 -0.62
N GLY A 19 -24.49 2.81 -1.19
CA GLY A 19 -24.24 2.96 -2.62
C GLY A 19 -25.17 2.03 -3.41
N ASN A 20 -25.94 2.61 -4.34
CA ASN A 20 -26.67 1.85 -5.35
C ASN A 20 -25.67 0.98 -6.16
N LEU A 21 -26.09 -0.21 -6.59
CA LEU A 21 -25.32 -1.18 -7.39
C LEU A 21 -24.50 -0.51 -8.51
N THR A 22 -25.14 0.43 -9.21
CA THR A 22 -24.54 1.22 -10.30
C THR A 22 -23.30 2.01 -9.87
N ASN A 23 -23.32 2.60 -8.67
CA ASN A 23 -22.21 3.42 -8.19
C ASN A 23 -20.96 2.57 -7.94
N ILE A 24 -21.14 1.36 -7.44
CA ILE A 24 -20.02 0.46 -7.11
C ILE A 24 -19.38 -0.10 -8.36
N ILE A 25 -20.18 -0.44 -9.36
CA ILE A 25 -19.68 -0.85 -10.68
C ILE A 25 -18.85 0.28 -11.29
N CYS A 26 -19.37 1.52 -11.28
CA CYS A 26 -18.63 2.69 -11.78
C CYS A 26 -17.29 2.89 -11.04
N ILE A 27 -17.25 2.71 -9.72
CA ILE A 27 -16.00 2.82 -8.93
C ILE A 27 -15.03 1.70 -9.31
N LEU A 28 -15.47 0.44 -9.31
CA LEU A 28 -14.64 -0.74 -9.61
C LEU A 28 -14.06 -0.74 -11.02
N GLN A 29 -14.77 -0.13 -11.97
CA GLN A 29 -14.36 0.02 -13.37
C GLN A 29 -13.60 1.31 -13.65
N HIS A 30 -13.52 2.25 -12.70
CA HIS A 30 -12.90 3.54 -12.95
C HIS A 30 -11.42 3.38 -13.33
N PRO A 31 -10.96 3.99 -14.45
CA PRO A 31 -9.58 3.82 -14.93
C PRO A 31 -8.54 4.39 -13.96
N ASP A 32 -8.91 5.41 -13.20
CA ASP A 32 -8.06 6.01 -12.16
C ASP A 32 -8.28 5.39 -10.77
N LEU A 33 -9.04 4.29 -10.69
CA LEU A 33 -9.13 3.55 -9.43
C LEU A 33 -7.76 2.98 -9.09
N THR A 34 -7.24 3.40 -7.94
CA THR A 34 -5.95 2.93 -7.44
C THR A 34 -6.15 2.05 -6.21
N VAL A 35 -5.44 0.92 -6.18
CA VAL A 35 -5.54 -0.08 -5.11
C VAL A 35 -4.15 -0.52 -4.69
N THR A 36 -3.98 -0.81 -3.40
CA THR A 36 -2.69 -1.30 -2.86
C THR A 36 -2.44 -2.76 -3.25
N CYS A 37 -3.47 -3.60 -3.24
CA CYS A 37 -3.46 -4.95 -3.79
C CYS A 37 -4.89 -5.43 -4.11
N GLU A 38 -5.03 -6.46 -4.95
CA GLU A 38 -6.33 -7.03 -5.33
C GLU A 38 -7.01 -7.77 -4.16
N GLU A 39 -6.27 -8.19 -3.14
CA GLU A 39 -6.86 -8.76 -1.93
C GLU A 39 -7.72 -7.74 -1.17
N ARG A 40 -7.33 -6.46 -1.18
CA ARG A 40 -8.16 -5.38 -0.62
C ARG A 40 -9.44 -5.16 -1.43
N VAL A 41 -9.39 -5.39 -2.74
CA VAL A 41 -10.57 -5.30 -3.61
C VAL A 41 -11.56 -6.40 -3.26
N LEU A 42 -11.07 -7.63 -3.13
CA LEU A 42 -11.87 -8.77 -2.69
C LEU A 42 -12.52 -8.52 -1.33
N ASN A 43 -11.74 -8.11 -0.34
CA ASN A 43 -12.25 -7.86 1.01
C ASN A 43 -13.34 -6.78 1.01
N ALA A 44 -13.15 -5.68 0.28
CA ALA A 44 -14.16 -4.62 0.21
C ALA A 44 -15.47 -5.09 -0.46
N ILE A 45 -15.38 -5.92 -1.50
CA ILE A 45 -16.56 -6.54 -2.13
C ILE A 45 -17.29 -7.45 -1.13
N LEU A 46 -16.55 -8.29 -0.40
CA LEU A 46 -17.15 -9.20 0.60
C LEU A 46 -17.78 -8.45 1.76
N ILE A 47 -17.14 -7.38 2.27
CA ILE A 47 -17.71 -6.49 3.29
C ILE A 47 -19.01 -5.85 2.79
N TYR A 48 -18.97 -5.29 1.58
CA TYR A 48 -20.16 -4.67 0.98
C TYR A 48 -21.30 -5.69 0.81
N CYS A 49 -21.03 -6.87 0.24
CA CYS A 49 -22.07 -7.88 0.02
C CYS A 49 -22.59 -8.46 1.33
N SER A 50 -21.75 -8.64 2.35
CA SER A 50 -22.17 -9.17 3.66
C SER A 50 -22.80 -8.13 4.59
N GLN A 51 -22.92 -6.88 4.14
CA GLN A 51 -23.43 -5.75 4.93
C GLN A 51 -22.72 -5.60 6.28
N SER A 52 -21.46 -6.04 6.36
CA SER A 52 -20.70 -6.01 7.60
C SER A 52 -20.16 -4.61 7.85
N LYS A 53 -20.31 -4.12 9.08
CA LYS A 53 -19.70 -2.85 9.52
C LYS A 53 -18.24 -3.02 9.95
N GLU A 54 -17.77 -4.26 10.06
CA GLU A 54 -16.40 -4.56 10.44
C GLU A 54 -15.55 -4.74 9.18
N LEU A 55 -14.37 -4.11 9.18
CA LEU A 55 -13.35 -4.36 8.18
C LEU A 55 -12.80 -5.78 8.37
N ASN A 56 -13.39 -6.70 7.63
CA ASN A 56 -13.10 -8.12 7.72
C ASN A 56 -12.32 -8.56 6.48
N ALA A 57 -11.25 -9.33 6.68
CA ALA A 57 -10.63 -10.04 5.58
C ALA A 57 -11.53 -11.20 5.12
N TRP A 58 -11.21 -11.76 3.95
CA TRP A 58 -11.98 -12.86 3.35
C TRP A 58 -11.99 -14.10 4.26
N ASP A 59 -11.00 -14.25 5.14
CA ASP A 59 -10.89 -15.30 6.16
C ASP A 59 -12.08 -15.33 7.13
N ARG A 60 -12.53 -14.17 7.63
CA ARG A 60 -13.68 -14.08 8.54
C ARG A 60 -14.99 -14.44 7.86
N VAL A 61 -15.13 -14.11 6.57
CA VAL A 61 -16.30 -14.51 5.79
C VAL A 61 -16.26 -16.02 5.54
N ASP A 62 -15.07 -16.56 5.31
CA ASP A 62 -14.85 -18.00 5.19
C ASP A 62 -15.27 -18.77 6.46
N GLU A 63 -14.89 -18.26 7.64
CA GLU A 63 -15.29 -18.83 8.93
C GLU A 63 -16.81 -18.81 9.13
N LYS A 64 -17.48 -17.71 8.75
CA LYS A 64 -18.95 -17.63 8.82
C LYS A 64 -19.62 -18.66 7.92
N LEU A 65 -19.05 -18.89 6.73
CA LEU A 65 -19.53 -19.89 5.77
C LEU A 65 -19.32 -21.35 6.23
N LEU A 66 -18.56 -21.58 7.31
CA LEU A 66 -18.48 -22.89 7.96
C LEU A 66 -19.84 -23.28 8.58
N ASN A 67 -20.51 -22.31 9.19
CA ASN A 67 -21.69 -22.51 10.04
C ASN A 67 -22.97 -21.91 9.45
N SER A 68 -22.91 -21.31 8.26
CA SER A 68 -24.04 -20.59 7.66
C SER A 68 -24.04 -20.69 6.14
N MET A 69 -25.21 -20.59 5.55
CA MET A 69 -25.38 -20.59 4.10
C MET A 69 -25.10 -19.19 3.51
N PRO A 70 -24.62 -19.09 2.26
CA PRO A 70 -24.35 -17.81 1.60
C PRO A 70 -25.53 -16.85 1.62
N GLU A 71 -26.76 -17.36 1.47
CA GLU A 71 -27.99 -16.58 1.47
C GLU A 71 -28.21 -15.85 2.80
N LEU A 72 -27.79 -16.44 3.92
CA LEU A 72 -27.88 -15.83 5.24
C LEU A 72 -26.81 -14.75 5.46
N ILE A 73 -25.64 -14.91 4.84
CA ILE A 73 -24.50 -13.99 5.02
C ILE A 73 -24.63 -12.78 4.10
N PHE A 74 -25.01 -13.00 2.84
CA PHE A 74 -25.04 -11.97 1.80
C PHE A 74 -26.45 -11.46 1.48
N GLY A 75 -27.49 -12.18 1.90
CA GLY A 75 -28.89 -11.81 1.66
C GLY A 75 -29.18 -11.54 0.18
N GLU A 76 -29.90 -10.45 -0.09
CA GLU A 76 -30.25 -10.02 -1.44
C GLU A 76 -29.04 -9.66 -2.31
N ARG A 77 -27.87 -9.39 -1.70
CA ARG A 77 -26.64 -9.02 -2.42
C ARG A 77 -25.86 -10.24 -2.92
N LEU A 78 -26.30 -11.46 -2.65
CA LEU A 78 -25.66 -12.67 -3.16
C LEU A 78 -25.64 -12.69 -4.70
N ASN A 79 -26.74 -12.30 -5.34
CA ASN A 79 -26.81 -12.22 -6.81
C ASN A 79 -25.83 -11.18 -7.38
N SER A 80 -25.65 -10.05 -6.68
CA SER A 80 -24.70 -9.01 -7.07
C SER A 80 -23.25 -9.42 -6.81
N LEU A 81 -23.00 -10.32 -5.86
CA LEU A 81 -21.66 -10.80 -5.52
C LEU A 81 -20.99 -11.44 -6.74
N ASP A 82 -21.70 -12.26 -7.51
CA ASP A 82 -21.18 -12.88 -8.74
C ASP A 82 -20.71 -11.83 -9.75
N LEU A 83 -21.48 -10.76 -9.93
CA LEU A 83 -21.11 -9.63 -10.78
C LEU A 83 -19.85 -8.94 -10.23
N PHE A 84 -19.81 -8.65 -8.94
CA PHE A 84 -18.68 -7.93 -8.34
C PHE A 84 -17.38 -8.73 -8.34
N LEU A 85 -17.45 -10.04 -8.12
CA LEU A 85 -16.29 -10.93 -8.15
C LEU A 85 -15.58 -10.89 -9.50
N SER A 86 -16.29 -10.63 -10.60
CA SER A 86 -15.68 -10.46 -11.93
C SER A 86 -14.73 -9.26 -12.03
N PHE A 87 -14.86 -8.28 -11.14
CA PHE A 87 -13.97 -7.11 -11.07
C PHE A 87 -12.71 -7.34 -10.23
N VAL A 88 -12.63 -8.43 -9.47
CA VAL A 88 -11.40 -8.82 -8.77
C VAL A 88 -10.44 -9.43 -9.79
N ARG A 89 -9.21 -8.91 -9.85
CA ARG A 89 -8.16 -9.45 -10.73
C ARG A 89 -7.43 -10.58 -10.01
N PHE A 90 -8.13 -11.70 -9.81
CA PHE A 90 -7.60 -12.89 -9.11
C PHE A 90 -6.19 -13.33 -9.53
N PRO A 91 -5.82 -13.31 -10.82
CA PRO A 91 -4.47 -13.67 -11.27
C PRO A 91 -3.34 -12.80 -10.69
N LEU A 92 -3.66 -11.64 -10.11
CA LEU A 92 -2.71 -10.73 -9.47
C LEU A 92 -2.67 -10.87 -7.95
N LEU A 93 -3.45 -11.79 -7.38
CA LEU A 93 -3.31 -12.19 -5.98
C LEU A 93 -2.03 -13.02 -5.82
N PRO A 94 -1.38 -12.97 -4.64
CA PRO A 94 -0.27 -13.88 -4.35
C PRO A 94 -0.69 -15.34 -4.52
N TYR A 95 0.18 -16.17 -5.11
CA TYR A 95 -0.10 -17.58 -5.36
C TYR A 95 -0.48 -18.35 -4.09
N GLU A 96 0.21 -18.07 -2.98
CA GLU A 96 -0.10 -18.67 -1.67
C GLU A 96 -1.54 -18.32 -1.20
N VAL A 97 -1.96 -17.07 -1.39
CA VAL A 97 -3.33 -16.63 -1.07
C VAL A 97 -4.33 -17.36 -1.95
N LEU A 98 -4.07 -17.51 -3.26
CA LEU A 98 -4.93 -18.25 -4.17
C LEU A 98 -5.12 -19.71 -3.75
N LYS A 99 -4.06 -20.38 -3.29
CA LYS A 99 -4.15 -21.77 -2.78
C LYS A 99 -4.98 -21.87 -1.50
N LEU A 100 -4.91 -20.87 -0.63
CA LEU A 100 -5.80 -20.80 0.53
C LEU A 100 -7.26 -20.59 0.09
N LEU A 101 -7.50 -19.65 -0.82
CA LEU A 101 -8.82 -19.37 -1.38
C LEU A 101 -9.45 -20.58 -2.10
N GLU A 102 -8.66 -21.39 -2.80
CA GLU A 102 -9.13 -22.59 -3.48
C GLU A 102 -9.75 -23.61 -2.51
N ARG A 103 -9.16 -23.73 -1.32
CA ARG A 103 -9.58 -24.68 -0.27
C ARG A 103 -10.63 -24.11 0.67
N SER A 104 -10.99 -22.85 0.49
CA SER A 104 -11.81 -22.09 1.42
C SER A 104 -13.31 -22.40 1.26
N ASN A 105 -14.10 -22.13 2.28
CA ASN A 105 -15.55 -22.23 2.24
C ASN A 105 -16.19 -21.30 1.19
N LEU A 106 -15.58 -20.14 0.89
CA LEU A 106 -15.99 -19.28 -0.24
C LEU A 106 -15.98 -20.07 -1.56
N SER A 107 -14.87 -20.78 -1.86
CA SER A 107 -14.80 -21.65 -3.03
C SER A 107 -15.77 -22.83 -2.95
N ARG A 108 -16.06 -23.34 -1.76
CA ARG A 108 -17.00 -24.46 -1.60
C ARG A 108 -18.45 -24.06 -1.88
N HIS A 109 -18.85 -22.86 -1.50
CA HIS A 109 -20.26 -22.44 -1.57
C HIS A 109 -20.57 -21.49 -2.73
N ILE A 110 -19.58 -20.77 -3.27
CA ILE A 110 -19.79 -19.78 -4.34
C ILE A 110 -19.12 -20.28 -5.63
N THR A 111 -19.93 -20.77 -6.57
CA THR A 111 -19.44 -21.39 -7.82
C THR A 111 -18.62 -20.43 -8.67
N THR A 112 -19.06 -19.17 -8.82
CA THR A 112 -18.33 -18.15 -9.57
C THR A 112 -16.96 -17.88 -8.95
N PHE A 113 -16.90 -17.76 -7.63
CA PHE A 113 -15.66 -17.58 -6.88
C PHE A 113 -14.66 -18.72 -7.16
N ARG A 114 -15.11 -19.98 -7.00
CA ARG A 114 -14.29 -21.17 -7.28
C ARG A 114 -13.72 -21.15 -8.69
N ARG A 115 -14.56 -20.81 -9.67
CA ARG A 115 -14.16 -20.76 -11.09
C ARG A 115 -13.05 -19.73 -11.30
N LEU A 116 -13.20 -18.53 -10.76
CA LEU A 116 -12.23 -17.44 -10.90
C LEU A 116 -10.90 -17.75 -10.21
N VAL A 117 -10.93 -18.38 -9.03
CA VAL A 117 -9.71 -18.81 -8.32
C VAL A 117 -8.97 -19.91 -9.09
N LYS A 118 -9.68 -20.93 -9.59
CA LYS A 118 -9.07 -22.00 -10.40
C LYS A 118 -8.48 -21.47 -11.72
N GLU A 119 -9.17 -20.55 -12.37
CA GLU A 119 -8.67 -19.86 -13.57
C GLU A 119 -7.35 -19.14 -13.27
N ALA A 120 -7.28 -18.40 -12.15
CA ALA A 120 -6.08 -17.68 -11.73
C ALA A 120 -4.91 -18.62 -11.36
N ILE A 121 -5.17 -19.72 -10.65
CA ILE A 121 -4.14 -20.72 -10.32
C ILE A 121 -3.60 -21.36 -11.59
N SER A 122 -4.48 -21.83 -12.47
CA SER A 122 -4.11 -22.42 -13.76
C SER A 122 -3.27 -21.45 -14.60
N PHE A 123 -3.67 -20.18 -14.63
CA PHE A 123 -2.92 -19.11 -15.30
C PHE A 123 -1.48 -18.97 -14.76
N LEU A 124 -1.30 -18.99 -13.43
CA LEU A 124 0.02 -18.85 -12.80
C LEU A 124 0.89 -20.11 -12.95
N GLU A 125 0.29 -21.30 -12.95
CA GLU A 125 1.00 -22.58 -13.05
C GLU A 125 1.45 -22.91 -14.47
N VAL A 126 0.57 -22.68 -15.45
CA VAL A 126 0.83 -23.06 -16.85
C VAL A 126 1.68 -22.01 -17.55
N GLY A 127 1.58 -20.73 -17.14
CA GLY A 127 2.23 -19.61 -17.80
C GLY A 127 1.66 -19.38 -19.22
N LEU A 128 1.22 -18.16 -19.53
CA LEU A 128 0.78 -17.86 -20.89
C LEU A 128 1.95 -17.91 -21.88
N THR A 129 1.84 -18.83 -22.84
CA THR A 129 2.67 -18.90 -24.06
C THR A 129 2.00 -18.23 -25.27
N GLY A 130 0.92 -17.45 -25.07
CA GLY A 130 0.12 -16.87 -26.15
C GLY A 130 0.01 -15.33 -26.13
N PRO A 131 -0.31 -14.70 -27.29
CA PRO A 131 -0.41 -13.24 -27.47
C PRO A 131 -1.59 -12.56 -26.73
N ASP A 132 -2.43 -13.31 -26.02
CA ASP A 132 -3.66 -12.82 -25.36
C ASP A 132 -3.43 -12.05 -24.04
N LYS A 133 -2.19 -11.98 -23.54
CA LYS A 133 -1.86 -11.32 -22.25
C LYS A 133 -2.22 -9.83 -22.25
N ASP A 134 -2.16 -9.19 -23.42
CA ASP A 134 -2.36 -7.74 -23.55
C ASP A 134 -3.83 -7.35 -23.79
N LEU A 135 -4.73 -8.30 -24.01
CA LEU A 135 -6.14 -8.00 -24.33
C LEU A 135 -7.08 -8.12 -23.12
N ASN A 136 -6.77 -8.96 -22.14
CA ASN A 136 -7.68 -9.21 -21.03
C ASN A 136 -7.28 -8.42 -19.77
N VAL A 137 -8.07 -7.38 -19.50
CA VAL A 137 -7.92 -6.42 -18.39
C VAL A 137 -7.82 -7.11 -17.01
N ARG A 138 -8.32 -8.34 -16.85
CA ARG A 138 -8.23 -9.12 -15.60
C ARG A 138 -6.82 -9.61 -15.28
N PHE A 139 -5.91 -9.64 -16.25
CA PHE A 139 -4.51 -10.03 -16.06
C PHE A 139 -3.56 -8.83 -15.98
N GLN A 140 -4.07 -7.62 -16.14
CA GLN A 140 -3.28 -6.39 -16.09
C GLN A 140 -3.40 -5.76 -14.71
N HIS A 141 -2.32 -5.20 -14.17
CA HIS A 141 -2.41 -4.44 -12.91
C HIS A 141 -3.28 -3.20 -13.08
N ARG A 142 -4.02 -2.84 -12.00
CA ARG A 142 -4.66 -1.51 -11.93
C ARG A 142 -3.55 -0.47 -11.93
N ARG A 143 -3.85 0.75 -12.39
CA ARG A 143 -2.92 1.87 -12.18
C ARG A 143 -2.66 1.97 -10.68
N SER A 144 -1.42 1.77 -10.26
CA SER A 144 -1.04 1.95 -8.87
C SER A 144 -0.93 3.45 -8.60
N SER A 145 -1.58 3.93 -7.52
CA SER A 145 -1.35 5.30 -7.01
C SER A 145 -0.05 5.40 -6.22
N PHE A 146 0.59 4.27 -5.97
CA PHE A 146 1.82 4.19 -5.22
C PHE A 146 2.95 3.73 -6.13
N ARG A 147 4.14 4.24 -5.82
CA ARG A 147 5.40 3.79 -6.40
C ARG A 147 6.02 2.80 -5.43
N GLU A 148 6.24 1.57 -5.89
CA GLU A 148 7.03 0.61 -5.13
C GLU A 148 8.51 0.99 -5.17
N LEU A 149 9.14 1.01 -4.00
CA LEU A 149 10.53 1.36 -3.79
C LEU A 149 11.24 0.13 -3.22
N GLN A 150 11.71 -0.74 -4.09
CA GLN A 150 12.26 -2.05 -3.70
C GLN A 150 13.65 -1.91 -3.10
N PHE A 151 13.81 -2.43 -1.88
CA PHE A 151 15.11 -2.53 -1.25
C PHE A 151 15.99 -3.55 -1.99
N ILE A 152 17.17 -3.12 -2.43
CA ILE A 152 18.20 -4.01 -2.98
C ILE A 152 19.35 -4.14 -1.99
N CYS A 153 19.88 -3.00 -1.53
CA CYS A 153 20.95 -2.96 -0.53
C CYS A 153 21.04 -1.58 0.14
N ASP A 154 21.76 -1.53 1.26
CA ASP A 154 21.92 -0.31 2.04
C ASP A 154 22.51 0.84 1.19
N GLY A 155 21.80 1.97 1.13
CA GLY A 155 22.24 3.15 0.38
C GLY A 155 22.13 3.05 -1.14
N ASP A 156 21.31 2.12 -1.66
CA ASP A 156 20.97 2.03 -3.07
C ASP A 156 20.26 3.28 -3.63
N SER A 157 19.85 3.20 -4.89
CA SER A 157 19.11 4.26 -5.60
C SER A 157 17.61 3.98 -5.72
N ASN A 158 17.08 3.04 -4.95
CA ASN A 158 15.66 2.69 -4.97
C ASN A 158 14.91 3.20 -3.73
N GLY A 159 15.62 3.69 -2.71
CA GLY A 159 15.01 4.24 -1.50
C GLY A 159 14.25 5.57 -1.70
N LEU A 160 13.36 5.86 -0.75
CA LEU A 160 12.49 7.04 -0.69
C LEU A 160 13.23 8.38 -0.89
N LEU A 161 14.35 8.56 -0.17
CA LEU A 161 15.12 9.80 -0.23
C LEU A 161 15.79 10.00 -1.59
N TYR A 162 16.18 8.91 -2.27
CA TYR A 162 16.71 8.99 -3.62
C TYR A 162 15.60 9.38 -4.60
N PHE A 163 14.44 8.71 -4.50
CA PHE A 163 13.29 8.98 -5.35
C PHE A 163 12.76 10.42 -5.21
N ALA A 164 12.70 10.96 -3.99
CA ALA A 164 12.39 12.37 -3.77
C ALA A 164 13.45 13.29 -4.42
N GLY A 165 14.73 12.94 -4.30
CA GLY A 165 15.82 13.70 -4.89
C GLY A 165 15.80 13.76 -6.42
N THR A 166 15.25 12.74 -7.10
CA THR A 166 15.10 12.70 -8.57
C THR A 166 13.80 13.33 -9.07
N SER A 167 13.07 14.07 -8.23
CA SER A 167 11.75 14.59 -8.61
C SER A 167 10.78 13.48 -8.96
N TYR A 168 10.76 12.42 -8.14
CA TYR A 168 9.91 11.26 -8.37
C TYR A 168 10.19 10.59 -9.73
N GLY A 169 11.46 10.65 -10.18
CA GLY A 169 11.92 10.05 -11.43
C GLY A 169 11.99 11.01 -12.63
N GLU A 170 11.54 12.26 -12.50
CA GLU A 170 11.50 13.21 -13.61
C GLU A 170 12.86 13.87 -13.91
N HIS A 171 13.76 13.96 -12.94
CA HIS A 171 15.01 14.73 -13.07
C HIS A 171 16.21 13.97 -12.49
N GLN A 172 17.41 14.46 -12.83
CA GLN A 172 18.64 14.00 -12.17
C GLN A 172 18.57 14.28 -10.66
N TRP A 173 19.26 13.43 -9.90
CA TRP A 173 19.24 13.52 -8.44
C TRP A 173 19.80 14.86 -7.95
N VAL A 174 19.00 15.53 -7.13
CA VAL A 174 19.39 16.68 -6.31
C VAL A 174 19.09 16.33 -4.85
N ASN A 175 19.87 16.85 -3.92
CA ASN A 175 19.61 16.62 -2.51
C ASN A 175 18.16 17.04 -2.15
N PRO A 176 17.32 16.14 -1.61
CA PRO A 176 15.88 16.39 -1.46
C PRO A 176 15.55 17.49 -0.44
N VAL A 177 16.48 17.80 0.48
CA VAL A 177 16.38 18.96 1.38
C VAL A 177 16.62 20.25 0.60
N LEU A 178 17.60 20.28 -0.32
CA LEU A 178 17.87 21.45 -1.16
C LEU A 178 16.74 21.72 -2.15
N SER A 179 16.10 20.67 -2.68
CA SER A 179 14.94 20.79 -3.56
C SER A 179 13.61 20.97 -2.80
N LYS A 180 13.64 21.16 -1.48
CA LYS A 180 12.46 21.37 -0.61
C LYS A 180 11.37 20.28 -0.70
N ARG A 181 11.74 19.05 -1.06
CA ARG A 181 10.81 17.91 -1.12
C ARG A 181 10.73 17.13 0.17
N VAL A 182 11.79 17.22 0.96
CA VAL A 182 11.88 16.61 2.28
C VAL A 182 12.34 17.68 3.25
N SER A 183 11.65 17.76 4.38
CA SER A 183 12.08 18.57 5.52
C SER A 183 12.66 17.64 6.58
N ILE A 184 13.76 18.04 7.21
CA ILE A 184 14.40 17.23 8.24
C ILE A 184 14.65 18.09 9.46
N THR A 185 14.20 17.58 10.60
CA THR A 185 14.47 18.17 11.90
C THR A 185 15.18 17.15 12.79
N ALA A 186 15.88 17.65 13.81
CA ALA A 186 16.62 16.82 14.73
C ALA A 186 16.42 17.31 16.17
N SER A 187 16.73 16.45 17.13
CA SER A 187 16.72 16.74 18.56
C SER A 187 17.73 17.80 19.01
N SER A 188 18.68 18.14 18.15
CA SER A 188 19.81 19.03 18.43
C SER A 188 19.87 20.17 17.39
N PRO A 189 20.38 21.36 17.76
CA PRO A 189 20.55 22.47 16.82
C PRO A 189 21.41 22.08 15.62
N VAL A 190 21.21 22.76 14.49
CA VAL A 190 21.98 22.51 13.26
C VAL A 190 23.46 22.82 13.51
N SER A 191 24.32 21.87 13.15
CA SER A 191 25.77 21.96 13.26
C SER A 191 26.41 21.03 12.22
N ARG A 192 27.74 20.95 12.18
CA ARG A 192 28.46 19.98 11.34
C ARG A 192 28.08 18.51 11.61
N TYR A 193 27.54 18.20 12.80
CA TYR A 193 27.11 16.84 13.19
C TYR A 193 25.61 16.60 12.98
N THR A 194 24.84 17.66 12.80
CA THR A 194 23.38 17.67 12.76
C THR A 194 22.91 18.46 11.55
N ASP A 195 23.58 18.28 10.40
CA ASP A 195 23.21 18.89 9.13
C ASP A 195 22.20 18.00 8.38
N PRO A 196 20.93 18.45 8.23
CA PRO A 196 19.91 17.80 7.42
C PRO A 196 20.37 17.34 6.04
N LYS A 197 21.19 18.15 5.36
CA LYS A 197 21.60 17.88 3.98
C LYS A 197 22.48 16.65 3.91
N VAL A 198 23.29 16.42 4.94
CA VAL A 198 24.25 15.32 4.98
C VAL A 198 23.53 13.99 5.21
N LEU A 199 22.46 13.97 6.01
CA LEU A 199 21.67 12.77 6.30
C LEU A 199 21.13 12.10 5.04
N VAL A 200 20.66 12.92 4.08
CA VAL A 200 20.05 12.46 2.83
C VAL A 200 21.02 12.52 1.65
N SER A 201 22.29 12.84 1.89
CA SER A 201 23.26 12.99 0.83
C SER A 201 23.71 11.65 0.28
N ARG A 202 23.97 11.61 -1.02
CA ARG A 202 24.67 10.49 -1.67
C ARG A 202 26.14 10.46 -1.29
N THR A 203 26.75 11.63 -1.08
CA THR A 203 28.16 11.76 -0.72
C THR A 203 28.37 11.46 0.76
N TYR A 204 29.37 10.64 1.04
CA TYR A 204 29.89 10.42 2.39
C TYR A 204 30.58 11.69 2.88
N GLN A 205 30.05 12.31 3.93
CA GLN A 205 30.67 13.47 4.58
C GLN A 205 30.87 13.14 6.06
N GLY A 206 32.04 13.49 6.61
CA GLY A 206 32.40 13.19 7.99
C GLY A 206 31.46 13.87 8.99
N THR A 207 30.42 13.16 9.41
CA THR A 207 29.44 13.57 10.41
C THR A 207 29.02 12.37 11.26
N SER A 208 28.45 12.60 12.44
CA SER A 208 27.85 11.56 13.28
C SER A 208 26.37 11.84 13.44
N PHE A 209 25.52 10.98 12.87
CA PHE A 209 24.07 11.15 12.96
C PHE A 209 23.52 10.73 14.33
N ALA A 210 24.34 10.14 15.20
CA ALA A 210 23.95 9.77 16.55
C ALA A 210 23.85 10.96 17.52
N GLY A 211 24.30 12.16 17.11
CA GLY A 211 24.27 13.38 17.93
C GLY A 211 24.99 13.28 19.29
N PRO A 212 25.23 14.41 19.99
CA PRO A 212 25.81 14.39 21.33
C PRO A 212 24.76 14.30 22.45
N ARG A 213 23.46 14.13 22.13
CA ARG A 213 22.38 14.26 23.12
C ARG A 213 22.29 12.99 23.98
N VAL A 214 22.88 13.07 25.16
CA VAL A 214 22.81 12.03 26.19
C VAL A 214 22.01 12.58 27.37
N GLU A 215 20.90 11.93 27.68
CA GLU A 215 20.07 12.19 28.86
C GLU A 215 20.10 10.93 29.74
N ASP A 216 20.41 11.08 31.02
CA ASP A 216 20.55 9.96 31.99
C ASP A 216 21.48 8.83 31.52
N GLY A 217 22.57 9.19 30.83
CA GLY A 217 23.55 8.23 30.29
C GLY A 217 23.05 7.46 29.05
N ARG A 218 21.88 7.79 28.51
CA ARG A 218 21.31 7.18 27.30
C ARG A 218 21.30 8.18 26.15
N ASN A 219 21.62 7.72 24.95
CA ASN A 219 21.46 8.54 23.76
C ASN A 219 19.97 8.77 23.48
N THR A 220 19.55 10.03 23.43
CA THR A 220 18.16 10.45 23.12
C THR A 220 18.08 11.26 21.82
N ALA A 221 19.11 11.17 20.98
CA ALA A 221 19.11 11.83 19.69
C ALA A 221 18.03 11.23 18.76
N TRP A 222 17.29 12.11 18.09
CA TRP A 222 16.30 11.73 17.09
C TRP A 222 16.42 12.61 15.86
N TRP A 223 16.05 12.03 14.72
CA TRP A 223 15.85 12.71 13.45
C TRP A 223 14.42 12.47 13.01
N MET A 224 13.79 13.49 12.46
CA MET A 224 12.48 13.40 11.84
C MET A 224 12.65 13.74 10.36
N VAL A 225 12.20 12.83 9.51
CA VAL A 225 12.15 13.01 8.06
C VAL A 225 10.68 13.22 7.68
N ASP A 226 10.34 14.44 7.29
CA ASP A 226 9.02 14.82 6.82
C ASP A 226 9.03 14.86 5.28
N ILE A 227 8.21 14.01 4.68
CA ILE A 227 8.06 13.88 3.22
C ILE A 227 6.96 14.77 2.63
N GLY A 228 6.41 15.67 3.45
CA GLY A 228 5.37 16.60 3.06
C GLY A 228 3.95 16.01 3.14
N PRO A 229 2.94 16.88 3.08
CA PRO A 229 1.53 16.50 3.31
C PRO A 229 0.91 15.71 2.16
N ASP A 230 1.50 15.78 0.96
CA ASP A 230 0.96 15.16 -0.26
C ASP A 230 1.44 13.70 -0.43
N HIS A 231 2.22 13.18 0.52
CA HIS A 231 2.79 11.83 0.44
C HIS A 231 2.35 10.98 1.62
N GLN A 232 2.14 9.69 1.33
CA GLN A 232 1.95 8.64 2.32
C GLN A 232 3.03 7.58 2.11
N LEU A 233 3.56 7.05 3.21
CA LEU A 233 4.60 6.03 3.19
C LEU A 233 4.12 4.76 3.89
N MET A 234 4.10 3.66 3.15
CA MET A 234 4.00 2.32 3.73
C MET A 234 5.42 1.75 3.82
N CYS A 235 6.06 1.93 4.98
CA CYS A 235 7.43 1.48 5.21
C CYS A 235 7.44 0.00 5.64
N ASN A 236 8.02 -0.87 4.82
CA ASN A 236 8.23 -2.30 5.15
C ASN A 236 9.70 -2.64 5.42
N TYR A 237 10.63 -1.78 5.00
CA TYR A 237 12.06 -1.91 5.20
C TYR A 237 12.71 -0.54 5.22
N TYR A 238 13.75 -0.36 6.03
CA TYR A 238 14.49 0.89 6.08
C TYR A 238 15.96 0.63 6.38
N THR A 239 16.80 1.58 5.96
CA THR A 239 18.21 1.65 6.32
C THR A 239 18.59 3.10 6.51
N LEU A 240 19.38 3.41 7.53
CA LEU A 240 19.89 4.76 7.76
C LEU A 240 21.39 4.69 7.94
N ARG A 241 22.12 5.62 7.31
CA ARG A 241 23.57 5.75 7.53
C ARG A 241 23.81 6.14 8.99
N GLN A 242 24.87 5.59 9.59
CA GLN A 242 25.25 5.90 10.96
C GLN A 242 26.08 7.19 11.05
N ASP A 243 26.93 7.39 10.04
CA ASP A 243 27.89 8.49 9.99
C ASP A 243 28.34 8.72 8.54
N GLY A 244 29.46 9.43 8.38
CA GLY A 244 30.14 9.64 7.10
C GLY A 244 30.80 8.40 6.49
N SER A 245 30.67 7.20 7.08
CA SER A 245 31.23 5.97 6.55
C SER A 245 30.17 5.15 5.79
N ARG A 246 30.55 3.95 5.33
CA ARG A 246 29.62 2.96 4.77
C ARG A 246 28.87 2.15 5.84
N ALA A 247 28.94 2.56 7.10
CA ALA A 247 28.22 1.92 8.20
C ALA A 247 26.76 2.39 8.24
N PHE A 248 25.86 1.45 8.52
CA PHE A 248 24.43 1.67 8.69
C PHE A 248 24.02 1.35 10.12
N VAL A 249 23.05 2.11 10.63
CA VAL A 249 22.60 1.99 12.02
C VAL A 249 21.96 0.63 12.24
N ARG A 250 22.51 -0.13 13.20
CA ARG A 250 22.02 -1.47 13.54
C ARG A 250 20.98 -1.48 14.67
N CYS A 251 21.03 -0.50 15.57
CA CYS A 251 20.16 -0.42 16.74
C CYS A 251 19.45 0.94 16.77
N TRP A 252 18.18 0.98 16.40
CA TRP A 252 17.35 2.18 16.49
C TRP A 252 15.86 1.84 16.52
N ASN A 253 15.06 2.77 17.03
CA ASN A 253 13.61 2.68 17.04
C ASN A 253 13.05 3.55 15.92
N PHE A 254 12.42 2.93 14.93
CA PHE A 254 11.65 3.65 13.93
C PHE A 254 10.25 3.96 14.47
N GLN A 255 9.83 5.21 14.33
CA GLN A 255 8.51 5.68 14.73
C GLN A 255 7.86 6.39 13.54
N VAL A 256 6.60 6.04 13.25
CA VAL A 256 5.78 6.69 12.23
C VAL A 256 4.68 7.47 12.92
N LYS A 257 4.55 8.76 12.57
CA LYS A 257 3.42 9.58 13.00
C LYS A 257 2.50 9.81 11.81
N TYR A 258 1.31 9.21 11.85
CA TYR A 258 0.25 9.49 10.88
C TYR A 258 -0.45 10.79 11.27
N MET A 259 -0.50 11.77 10.37
CA MET A 259 -1.39 12.91 10.51
C MET A 259 -2.67 12.62 9.71
N PHE A 260 -3.71 12.13 10.39
CA PHE A 260 -5.03 11.97 9.78
C PHE A 260 -5.62 13.34 9.50
N ARG A 261 -5.87 13.66 8.22
CA ARG A 261 -6.82 14.72 7.86
C ARG A 261 -8.23 14.12 7.88
N SER A 262 -8.96 14.33 8.97
CA SER A 262 -10.41 14.12 8.97
C SER A 262 -11.04 15.13 8.01
N ILE A 263 -11.43 14.68 6.81
CA ILE A 263 -12.29 15.46 5.93
C ILE A 263 -13.72 15.16 6.37
N PHE A 264 -14.27 16.00 7.25
CA PHE A 264 -15.71 16.07 7.43
C PHE A 264 -16.30 16.67 6.15
N LEU A 265 -16.99 15.85 5.36
CA LEU A 265 -17.95 16.35 4.37
C LEU A 265 -19.12 16.93 5.17
N HIS A 266 -19.21 18.26 5.25
CA HIS A 266 -20.49 18.92 5.53
C HIS A 266 -21.29 18.95 4.23
N ASN A 267 -22.55 18.50 4.34
CA ASN A 267 -23.57 18.49 3.29
C ASN A 267 -23.80 19.86 2.67
#